data_AF-A0A8E0RB91-F1
#
_entry.id   AF-A0A8E0RB91-F1
#
_cell.length_a   1.000
_cell.length_b   1.000
_cell.length_c   1.000
_cell.angle_alpha   90.00
_cell.angle_beta   90.00
_cell.angle_gamma   90.00
#
_symmetry.space_group_name_H-M   'P 1'
#
loop_
_entity.id
_entity.type
_entity.pdbx_description
1 polymer ?
#
loop_
_entity_poly.entity_id
_entity_poly.type
_entity_poly.pdbx_seq_one_letter_code
_entity_poly.pdbx_strand_id
1 'polypeptide(L)'
;MMLRITSAFKQVLVIIVKHRPFLALVCTISAMISGFLAPLAIWVNSQIIDLGLEVASHKLSFKNYIPYLILFGIILLMPQIITTIKTTYLEPATELIFSTSLKKDLIRQLEKMSYEHFENEQSLEIMDKTFNCLEESATHLFPNYFFRMIATTISLLGILFLFFDIRWWLPLTLLLPFFLDSYF
;
A
#
# COMPACT_ATOMS: atom_id res chain seq x y z
N MET A 1 -8.01 15.91 15.02
CA MET A 1 -7.36 15.87 13.69
C MET A 1 -7.53 14.51 13.00
N MET A 2 -7.27 13.40 13.70
CA MET A 2 -7.35 12.02 13.18
C MET A 2 -8.72 11.62 12.57
N LEU A 3 -9.84 12.04 13.18
CA LEU A 3 -11.20 11.78 12.68
C LEU A 3 -11.53 12.47 11.34
N ARG A 4 -10.88 13.60 11.03
CA ARG A 4 -11.11 14.32 9.76
C ARG A 4 -10.40 13.61 8.61
N ILE A 5 -9.19 13.10 8.85
CA ILE A 5 -8.40 12.36 7.86
C ILE A 5 -9.09 11.04 7.48
N THR A 6 -9.61 10.30 8.47
CA THR A 6 -10.36 9.05 8.21
C THR A 6 -11.67 9.31 7.46
N SER A 7 -12.33 10.45 7.70
CA SER A 7 -13.54 10.83 6.98
C SER A 7 -13.25 11.19 5.51
N ALA A 8 -12.15 11.90 5.23
CA ALA A 8 -11.70 12.21 3.88
C ALA A 8 -11.31 10.94 3.11
N PHE A 9 -10.60 10.02 3.77
CA PHE A 9 -10.26 8.71 3.22
C PHE A 9 -11.49 7.88 2.86
N LYS A 10 -12.49 7.85 3.74
CA LYS A 10 -13.76 7.17 3.50
C LYS A 10 -14.49 7.77 2.29
N GLN A 11 -14.49 9.09 2.13
CA GLN A 11 -15.12 9.75 0.99
C GLN A 11 -14.42 9.41 -0.33
N VAL A 12 -13.09 9.49 -0.36
CA VAL A 12 -12.28 9.10 -1.53
C VAL A 12 -12.53 7.64 -1.91
N LEU A 13 -12.52 6.74 -0.93
CA LEU A 13 -12.77 5.32 -1.14
C LEU A 13 -14.21 5.03 -1.63
N VAL A 14 -15.20 5.74 -1.10
CA VAL A 14 -16.60 5.63 -1.57
C VAL A 14 -16.74 6.12 -3.02
N ILE A 15 -16.05 7.19 -3.42
CA ILE A 15 -16.08 7.71 -4.80
C ILE A 15 -15.49 6.68 -5.78
N ILE A 16 -14.37 6.05 -5.42
CA ILE A 16 -13.73 5.02 -6.25
C ILE A 16 -14.62 3.77 -6.34
N VAL A 17 -15.09 3.26 -5.21
CA VAL A 17 -15.94 2.05 -5.15
C VAL A 17 -17.24 2.26 -5.94
N LYS A 18 -17.78 3.48 -5.94
CA LYS A 18 -18.99 3.84 -6.69
C LYS A 18 -18.77 3.91 -8.20
N HIS A 19 -17.60 4.35 -8.68
CA HIS A 19 -17.32 4.47 -10.12
C HIS A 19 -16.74 3.17 -10.72
N ARG A 20 -15.75 2.55 -10.07
CA ARG A 20 -15.05 1.34 -10.55
C ARG A 20 -14.66 0.45 -9.36
N PRO A 21 -15.56 -0.40 -8.85
CA PRO A 21 -15.25 -1.29 -7.72
C PRO A 21 -14.12 -2.30 -8.07
N PHE A 22 -13.97 -2.63 -9.35
CA PHE A 22 -12.92 -3.52 -9.83
C PHE A 22 -11.50 -2.99 -9.53
N LEU A 23 -11.26 -1.67 -9.66
CA LEU A 23 -9.94 -1.09 -9.39
C LEU A 23 -9.57 -1.17 -7.90
N ALA A 24 -10.55 -0.93 -7.01
CA ALA A 24 -10.35 -1.08 -5.58
C ALA A 24 -10.04 -2.54 -5.19
N LEU A 25 -10.70 -3.50 -5.84
CA LEU A 25 -10.46 -4.92 -5.64
C LEU A 25 -9.05 -5.33 -6.10
N VAL A 26 -8.64 -4.93 -7.31
CA VAL A 26 -7.28 -5.20 -7.82
C VAL A 26 -6.21 -4.56 -6.93
N CYS A 27 -6.43 -3.34 -6.45
CA CYS A 27 -5.54 -2.67 -5.50
C CYS A 27 -5.42 -3.41 -4.17
N THR A 28 -6.55 -3.89 -3.64
CA THR A 28 -6.56 -4.65 -2.38
C THR A 28 -5.84 -5.99 -2.54
N ILE A 29 -6.14 -6.75 -3.59
CA ILE A 29 -5.49 -8.05 -3.83
C ILE A 29 -3.99 -7.89 -4.06
N SER A 30 -3.58 -6.93 -4.89
CA SER A 30 -2.17 -6.66 -5.15
C SER A 30 -1.43 -6.21 -3.88
N ALA A 31 -2.07 -5.39 -3.03
CA ALA A 31 -1.51 -5.00 -1.73
C ALA A 31 -1.36 -6.19 -0.78
N MET A 32 -2.34 -7.09 -0.74
CA MET A 32 -2.28 -8.31 0.08
C MET A 32 -1.14 -9.23 -0.36
N ILE A 33 -1.01 -9.49 -1.67
CA ILE A 33 0.08 -10.30 -2.22
C ILE A 33 1.43 -9.65 -1.92
N SER A 34 1.55 -8.33 -2.12
CA SER A 34 2.77 -7.58 -1.83
C SER A 34 3.17 -7.65 -0.36
N GLY A 35 2.20 -7.56 0.55
CA GLY A 35 2.45 -7.65 2.00
C GLY A 35 2.90 -9.04 2.42
N PHE A 36 2.28 -10.09 1.87
CA PHE A 36 2.62 -11.47 2.19
C PHE A 36 4.00 -11.90 1.67
N LEU A 37 4.49 -11.25 0.62
CA LEU A 37 5.77 -11.57 0.01
C LEU A 37 6.96 -11.37 0.94
N ALA A 38 6.91 -10.37 1.84
CA ALA A 38 8.00 -10.09 2.78
C ALA A 38 8.19 -11.19 3.85
N PRO A 39 7.14 -11.62 4.60
CA PRO A 39 7.23 -12.79 5.48
C PRO A 39 7.67 -14.06 4.73
N LEU A 40 7.09 -14.31 3.56
CA LEU A 40 7.41 -15.48 2.75
C LEU A 40 8.89 -15.49 2.32
N ALA A 41 9.45 -14.35 1.94
CA ALA A 41 10.87 -14.22 1.59
C ALA A 41 11.79 -14.56 2.78
N ILE A 42 11.42 -14.15 4.00
CA ILE A 42 12.18 -14.47 5.21
C ILE A 42 12.17 -15.99 5.46
N TRP A 43 11.00 -16.61 5.36
CA TRP A 43 10.86 -18.06 5.55
C TRP A 43 11.63 -18.87 4.49
N VAL A 44 11.56 -18.47 3.21
CA VAL A 44 12.34 -19.16 2.16
C VAL A 44 13.84 -18.99 2.37
N ASN A 45 14.30 -17.81 2.80
CA ASN A 45 15.71 -17.60 3.11
C ASN A 45 16.18 -18.48 4.26
N SER A 46 15.39 -18.66 5.33
CA SER A 46 15.79 -19.55 6.42
C SER A 46 15.90 -21.00 5.94
N GLN A 47 14.94 -21.48 5.16
CA GLN A 47 14.98 -22.83 4.57
C GLN A 47 16.18 -23.03 3.64
N ILE A 48 16.54 -22.01 2.86
CA ILE A 48 17.73 -22.06 1.98
C ILE A 48 19.01 -22.19 2.78
N ILE A 49 19.14 -21.46 3.89
CA ILE A 49 20.31 -21.52 4.76
C ILE A 49 20.40 -22.90 5.43
N ASP A 50 19.31 -23.36 6.03
CA ASP A 50 19.28 -24.62 6.78
C ASP A 50 19.54 -25.82 5.86
N LEU A 51 18.82 -25.92 4.73
CA LEU A 51 19.02 -26.99 3.74
C LEU A 51 20.37 -26.85 3.03
N GLY A 52 20.86 -25.63 2.82
CA GLY A 52 22.19 -25.38 2.27
C GLY A 52 23.30 -25.93 3.15
N LEU A 53 23.19 -25.75 4.47
CA LEU A 53 24.12 -26.30 5.46
C LEU A 53 24.07 -27.84 5.50
N GLU A 54 22.89 -28.44 5.38
CA GLU A 54 22.72 -29.90 5.38
C GLU A 54 23.25 -30.57 4.11
N VAL A 55 23.10 -29.92 2.95
CA VAL A 55 23.72 -30.35 1.69
C VAL A 55 25.25 -30.21 1.76
N ALA A 56 25.76 -29.11 2.31
CA ALA A 56 27.20 -28.92 2.53
C ALA A 56 27.77 -30.00 3.49
N SER A 57 26.98 -30.40 4.48
CA SER A 57 27.30 -31.47 5.43
C SER A 57 27.16 -32.90 4.85
N HIS A 58 26.84 -33.03 3.54
CA HIS A 58 26.61 -34.31 2.84
C HIS A 58 25.50 -35.19 3.43
N LYS A 59 24.60 -34.63 4.24
CA LYS A 59 23.48 -35.36 4.87
C LYS A 59 22.26 -35.46 3.95
N LEU A 60 22.15 -34.55 2.97
CA LEU A 60 21.03 -34.48 2.03
C LEU A 60 21.47 -34.38 0.57
N SER A 61 20.63 -34.91 -0.33
CA SER A 61 20.83 -34.83 -1.77
C SER A 61 20.40 -33.46 -2.31
N PHE A 62 21.21 -32.88 -3.20
CA PHE A 62 20.98 -31.59 -3.85
C PHE A 62 19.61 -31.46 -4.54
N LYS A 63 19.01 -32.58 -4.97
CA LYS A 63 17.67 -32.60 -5.57
C LYS A 63 16.58 -32.00 -4.67
N ASN A 64 16.70 -32.14 -3.36
CA ASN A 64 15.71 -31.62 -2.41
C ASN A 64 15.83 -30.10 -2.19
N TYR A 65 16.94 -29.50 -2.61
CA TYR A 65 17.23 -28.06 -2.45
C TYR A 65 16.77 -27.23 -3.66
N ILE A 66 16.73 -27.83 -4.87
CA ILE A 66 16.33 -27.18 -6.12
C ILE A 66 14.95 -26.48 -6.04
N PRO A 67 13.89 -27.07 -5.45
CA PRO A 67 12.58 -26.42 -5.39
C PRO A 67 12.60 -25.10 -4.61
N TYR A 68 13.38 -25.02 -3.53
CA TYR A 68 13.49 -23.83 -2.69
C TYR A 68 14.26 -22.70 -3.39
N LEU A 69 15.28 -23.04 -4.19
CA LEU A 69 15.98 -22.07 -5.04
C LEU A 69 15.06 -21.48 -6.12
N ILE A 70 14.24 -22.30 -6.76
CA ILE A 70 13.27 -21.82 -7.76
C ILE A 70 12.24 -20.91 -7.09
N LEU A 71 11.72 -21.31 -5.93
CA LEU A 71 10.78 -20.50 -5.15
C LEU A 71 11.38 -19.14 -4.78
N PHE A 72 12.64 -19.10 -4.34
CA PHE A 72 13.35 -17.86 -4.05
C PHE A 72 13.48 -16.97 -5.28
N GLY A 73 13.80 -17.54 -6.45
CA GLY A 73 13.83 -16.80 -7.71
C GLY A 73 12.48 -16.15 -8.05
N ILE A 74 11.37 -16.87 -7.86
CA ILE A 74 10.02 -16.34 -8.09
C ILE A 74 9.72 -15.20 -7.11
N ILE A 75 10.07 -15.35 -5.84
CA ILE A 75 9.84 -14.34 -4.80
C ILE A 75 10.62 -13.06 -5.06
N LEU A 76 11.82 -13.14 -5.63
CA LEU A 76 12.61 -11.96 -6.00
C LEU A 76 12.01 -11.17 -7.17
N LEU A 77 11.31 -11.85 -8.09
CA LEU A 77 10.72 -11.22 -9.28
C LEU A 77 9.31 -10.65 -9.02
N MET A 78 8.56 -11.26 -8.12
CA MET A 78 7.19 -10.84 -7.77
C MET A 78 7.00 -9.36 -7.37
N PRO A 79 7.88 -8.71 -6.58
CA PRO A 79 7.69 -7.32 -6.19
C PRO A 79 7.70 -6.41 -7.41
N GLN A 80 8.58 -6.69 -8.40
CA GLN A 80 8.72 -5.90 -9.62
C GLN A 80 7.47 -5.96 -10.50
N ILE A 81 6.84 -7.12 -10.56
CA ILE A 81 5.59 -7.30 -11.30
C ILE A 81 4.48 -6.48 -10.64
N ILE A 82 4.38 -6.54 -9.32
CA ILE A 82 3.35 -5.81 -8.56
C ILE A 82 3.56 -4.29 -8.68
N THR A 83 4.79 -3.80 -8.58
CA THR A 83 5.08 -2.37 -8.75
C THR A 83 4.74 -1.91 -10.16
N THR A 84 5.03 -2.73 -11.18
CA THR A 84 4.69 -2.42 -12.58
C THR A 84 3.18 -2.35 -12.80
N ILE A 85 2.40 -3.28 -12.24
CA ILE A 85 0.93 -3.25 -12.30
C ILE A 85 0.41 -2.00 -11.60
N LYS A 86 0.98 -1.63 -10.46
CA LYS A 86 0.58 -0.44 -9.71
C LYS A 86 0.80 0.84 -10.52
N THR A 87 2.00 1.04 -11.05
CA THR A 87 2.37 2.27 -11.76
C THR A 87 1.75 2.37 -13.15
N THR A 88 1.63 1.25 -13.86
CA THR A 88 1.17 1.25 -15.26
C THR A 88 -0.35 1.23 -15.37
N TYR A 89 -1.05 0.63 -14.39
CA TYR A 89 -2.49 0.41 -14.49
C TYR A 89 -3.29 1.10 -13.39
N LEU A 90 -2.88 0.99 -12.11
CA LEU A 90 -3.67 1.56 -11.01
C LEU A 90 -3.58 3.08 -10.96
N GLU A 91 -2.37 3.62 -10.91
CA GLU A 91 -2.14 5.06 -10.79
C GLU A 91 -2.85 5.89 -11.88
N PRO A 92 -2.66 5.64 -13.19
CA PRO A 92 -3.31 6.44 -14.23
C PRO A 92 -4.83 6.25 -14.27
N ALA A 93 -5.34 5.05 -13.97
CA ALA A 93 -6.78 4.81 -13.94
C ALA A 93 -7.45 5.58 -12.78
N THR A 94 -6.76 5.71 -11.65
CA THR A 94 -7.27 6.45 -10.50
C THR A 94 -7.22 7.95 -10.69
N GLU A 95 -6.13 8.46 -11.25
CA GLU A 95 -5.98 9.87 -11.59
C GLU A 95 -7.09 10.34 -12.53
N LEU A 96 -7.40 9.55 -13.57
CA LEU A 96 -8.49 9.88 -14.50
C LEU A 96 -9.86 9.96 -13.81
N ILE A 97 -10.14 9.04 -12.89
CA ILE A 97 -11.40 9.00 -12.14
C ILE A 97 -11.50 10.21 -11.20
N PHE A 98 -10.42 10.54 -10.50
CA PHE A 98 -10.39 11.70 -9.61
C PHE A 98 -10.55 12.99 -10.38
N SER A 99 -9.78 13.19 -11.45
CA SER A 99 -9.92 14.38 -12.29
C SER A 99 -11.35 14.55 -12.77
N THR A 100 -12.00 13.49 -13.23
CA THR A 100 -13.37 13.56 -13.77
C THR A 100 -14.42 13.80 -12.68
N SER A 101 -14.36 13.05 -11.57
CA SER A 101 -15.37 13.15 -10.51
C SER A 101 -15.23 14.44 -9.72
N LEU A 102 -14.00 14.84 -9.36
CA LEU A 102 -13.73 16.04 -8.57
C LEU A 102 -14.05 17.30 -9.39
N LYS A 103 -13.66 17.36 -10.68
CA LYS A 103 -14.07 18.45 -11.57
C LYS A 103 -15.59 18.58 -11.63
N LYS A 104 -16.32 17.47 -11.76
CA LYS A 104 -17.78 17.49 -11.82
C LYS A 104 -18.43 18.03 -10.54
N ASP A 105 -17.97 17.59 -9.37
CA ASP A 105 -18.49 18.06 -8.10
C ASP A 105 -18.16 19.53 -7.85
N LEU A 106 -16.98 19.98 -8.28
CA LEU A 106 -16.53 21.36 -8.15
C LEU A 106 -17.30 22.30 -9.09
N ILE A 107 -17.51 21.95 -10.36
CA ILE A 107 -18.36 22.72 -11.28
C ILE A 107 -19.76 22.94 -10.68
N ARG A 108 -20.33 21.91 -10.04
CA ARG A 108 -21.64 22.01 -9.39
C ARG A 108 -21.64 22.89 -8.14
N GLN A 109 -20.50 23.03 -7.46
CA GLN A 109 -20.34 23.97 -6.35
C GLN A 109 -20.14 25.40 -6.88
N LEU A 110 -19.39 25.58 -7.96
CA LEU A 110 -19.18 26.86 -8.64
C LEU A 110 -20.49 27.46 -9.16
N GLU A 111 -21.37 26.63 -9.73
CA GLU A 111 -22.70 27.06 -10.17
C GLU A 111 -23.55 27.70 -9.05
N LYS A 112 -23.25 27.37 -7.79
CA LYS A 112 -23.98 27.86 -6.61
C LYS A 112 -23.33 29.06 -5.93
N MET A 113 -22.14 29.48 -6.37
CA MET A 113 -21.44 30.63 -5.80
C MET A 113 -21.98 31.95 -6.36
N SER A 114 -21.92 33.01 -5.54
CA SER A 114 -22.27 34.37 -5.97
C SER A 114 -21.25 34.91 -6.99
N TYR A 115 -21.74 35.68 -7.97
CA TYR A 115 -20.93 36.30 -9.02
C TYR A 115 -19.78 37.17 -8.47
N GLU A 116 -19.95 37.77 -7.29
CA GLU A 116 -18.90 38.58 -6.61
C GLU A 116 -17.59 37.81 -6.39
N HIS A 117 -17.65 36.48 -6.22
CA HIS A 117 -16.45 35.65 -6.03
C HIS A 117 -15.72 35.37 -7.34
N PHE A 118 -16.39 35.48 -8.49
CA PHE A 118 -15.78 35.32 -9.81
C PHE A 118 -15.14 36.61 -10.33
N GLU A 119 -15.57 37.77 -9.83
CA GLU A 119 -14.98 39.06 -10.21
C GLU A 119 -13.70 39.39 -9.44
N ASN A 120 -13.45 38.70 -8.31
CA ASN A 120 -12.24 38.88 -7.51
C ASN A 120 -11.13 37.91 -7.92
N GLU A 121 -10.06 38.45 -8.50
CA GLU A 121 -8.87 37.70 -8.94
C GLU A 121 -8.26 36.83 -7.81
N GLN A 122 -8.26 37.32 -6.57
CA GLN A 122 -7.75 36.55 -5.42
C GLN A 122 -8.61 35.32 -5.10
N SER A 123 -9.93 35.43 -5.29
CA SER A 123 -10.86 34.32 -5.02
C SER A 123 -10.73 33.24 -6.10
N LEU A 124 -10.53 33.63 -7.36
CA LEU A 124 -10.21 32.72 -8.45
C LEU A 124 -8.90 31.97 -8.22
N GLU A 125 -7.84 32.67 -7.81
CA GLU A 125 -6.53 32.04 -7.55
C GLU A 125 -6.61 31.00 -6.43
N ILE A 126 -7.29 31.33 -5.31
CA ILE A 126 -7.47 30.40 -4.19
C ILE A 126 -8.25 29.16 -4.63
N MET A 127 -9.24 29.33 -5.50
CA MET A 127 -10.08 28.27 -6.01
C MET A 127 -9.30 27.31 -6.91
N ASP A 128 -8.52 27.82 -7.87
CA ASP A 128 -7.66 27.01 -8.73
C ASP A 128 -6.57 26.29 -7.94
N LYS A 129 -5.97 26.96 -6.95
CA LYS A 129 -4.98 26.34 -6.06
C LYS A 129 -5.60 25.22 -5.22
N THR A 130 -6.79 25.45 -4.68
CA THR A 130 -7.51 24.44 -3.90
C THR A 130 -7.90 23.25 -4.76
N PHE A 131 -8.31 23.50 -6.02
CA PHE A 131 -8.61 22.46 -7.00
C PHE A 131 -7.40 21.54 -7.23
N ASN A 132 -6.25 22.13 -7.58
CA ASN A 132 -5.03 21.36 -7.86
C ASN A 132 -4.56 20.58 -6.61
N CYS A 133 -4.59 21.22 -5.44
CA CYS A 133 -4.20 20.58 -4.18
C CYS A 133 -5.11 19.38 -3.83
N LEU A 134 -6.41 19.49 -4.12
CA LEU A 134 -7.38 18.44 -3.83
C LEU A 134 -7.21 17.23 -4.77
N GLU A 135 -6.95 17.46 -6.06
CA GLU A 135 -6.65 16.40 -7.04
C GLU A 135 -5.34 15.67 -6.71
N GLU A 136 -4.28 16.41 -6.38
CA GLU A 136 -2.99 15.86 -5.95
C GLU A 136 -3.14 15.05 -4.66
N SER A 137 -3.84 15.60 -3.66
CA SER A 137 -4.08 14.93 -2.38
C SER A 137 -4.88 13.63 -2.54
N ALA A 138 -5.88 13.61 -3.43
CA ALA A 138 -6.69 12.41 -3.70
C ALA A 138 -5.84 11.29 -4.33
N THR A 139 -4.96 11.64 -5.27
CA THR A 139 -4.07 10.72 -5.97
C THR A 139 -2.95 10.17 -5.06
N HIS A 140 -2.50 10.94 -4.07
CA HIS A 140 -1.63 10.41 -3.02
C HIS A 140 -2.36 9.47 -2.06
N LEU A 141 -3.62 9.77 -1.72
CA LEU A 141 -4.44 8.93 -0.85
C LEU A 141 -4.71 7.55 -1.46
N PHE A 142 -5.09 7.53 -2.73
CA PHE A 142 -5.34 6.32 -3.49
C PHE A 142 -4.68 6.44 -4.87
N PRO A 143 -3.89 5.44 -5.30
CA PRO A 143 -3.74 4.10 -4.74
C PRO A 143 -2.60 3.98 -3.73
N ASN A 144 -1.76 5.01 -3.58
CA ASN A 144 -0.48 4.94 -2.89
C ASN A 144 -0.59 4.63 -1.38
N TYR A 145 -1.19 5.52 -0.60
CA TYR A 145 -1.29 5.32 0.85
C TYR A 145 -2.16 4.11 1.19
N PHE A 146 -3.26 3.89 0.46
CA PHE A 146 -4.12 2.73 0.63
C PHE A 146 -3.36 1.40 0.45
N PHE A 147 -2.65 1.26 -0.68
CA PHE A 147 -1.84 0.08 -0.97
C PHE A 147 -0.78 -0.13 0.10
N ARG A 148 -0.04 0.94 0.44
CA ARG A 148 1.06 0.86 1.42
C ARG A 148 0.55 0.44 2.79
N MET A 149 -0.56 1.02 3.26
CA MET A 149 -1.14 0.71 4.56
C MET A 149 -1.50 -0.78 4.68
N ILE A 150 -2.17 -1.35 3.66
CA ILE A 150 -2.54 -2.77 3.65
C ILE A 150 -1.30 -3.64 3.61
N ALA A 151 -0.38 -3.36 2.68
CA ALA A 151 0.85 -4.13 2.52
C ALA A 151 1.69 -4.13 3.81
N THR A 152 1.92 -2.95 4.41
CA THR A 152 2.72 -2.85 5.65
C THR A 152 2.05 -3.53 6.83
N THR A 153 0.72 -3.46 6.94
CA THR A 153 -0.01 -4.12 8.02
C THR A 153 0.13 -5.64 7.92
N ILE A 154 -0.03 -6.18 6.71
CA ILE A 154 0.09 -7.62 6.45
C ILE A 154 1.54 -8.08 6.64
N SER A 155 2.52 -7.32 6.13
CA SER A 155 3.94 -7.61 6.34
C SER A 155 4.29 -7.63 7.82
N LEU A 156 3.85 -6.61 8.58
CA LEU A 156 4.11 -6.51 10.01
C LEU A 156 3.53 -7.71 10.78
N LEU A 157 2.26 -8.04 10.52
CA LEU A 157 1.60 -9.19 11.12
C LEU A 157 2.30 -10.51 10.76
N GLY A 158 2.66 -10.70 9.50
CA GLY A 158 3.32 -11.92 9.05
C GLY A 158 4.73 -12.08 9.63
N ILE A 159 5.50 -10.99 9.73
CA ILE A 159 6.83 -11.01 10.35
C ILE A 159 6.72 -11.31 11.85
N LEU A 160 5.80 -10.65 12.56
CA LEU A 160 5.55 -10.91 13.98
C LEU A 160 5.14 -12.37 14.23
N PHE A 161 4.32 -12.94 13.35
CA PHE A 161 3.92 -14.35 13.42
C PHE A 161 5.11 -15.29 13.27
N LEU A 162 6.01 -15.04 12.29
CA LEU A 162 7.23 -15.84 12.12
C LEU A 162 8.15 -15.79 13.36
N PHE A 163 8.32 -14.62 13.96
CA PHE A 163 9.11 -14.50 15.19
C PHE A 163 8.48 -15.22 16.38
N PHE A 164 7.15 -15.17 16.47
CA PHE A 164 6.41 -15.89 17.51
C PHE A 164 6.59 -17.40 17.41
N ASP A 165 6.56 -17.95 16.19
CA ASP A 165 6.79 -19.38 15.90
C ASP A 165 8.21 -19.83 16.27
N ILE A 166 9.22 -19.00 15.98
CA ILE A 166 10.62 -19.30 16.36
C ILE A 166 10.77 -19.31 17.89
N ARG A 167 10.43 -18.20 18.55
CA ARG A 167 10.41 -18.09 20.02
C ARG A 167 9.45 -16.98 20.48
N TRP A 168 8.48 -17.35 21.31
CA TRP A 168 7.41 -16.47 21.81
C TRP A 168 7.88 -15.15 22.46
N TRP A 169 9.09 -15.10 23.03
CA TRP A 169 9.66 -13.92 23.68
C TRP A 169 10.29 -12.88 22.73
N LEU A 170 10.59 -13.24 21.47
CA LEU A 170 11.29 -12.37 20.52
C LEU A 170 10.43 -11.16 20.10
N PRO A 171 9.13 -11.33 19.78
CA PRO A 171 8.25 -10.19 19.52
C PRO A 171 8.21 -9.19 20.69
N LEU A 172 8.25 -9.67 21.94
CA LEU A 172 8.24 -8.81 23.11
C LEU A 172 9.48 -7.92 23.16
N THR A 173 10.67 -8.50 22.93
CA THR A 173 11.93 -7.73 22.90
C THR A 173 12.01 -6.73 21.75
N LEU A 174 11.30 -7.00 20.64
CA LEU A 174 11.29 -6.15 19.44
C LEU A 174 10.31 -4.97 19.60
N LEU A 175 9.20 -5.18 20.33
CA LEU A 175 8.20 -4.15 20.61
C LEU A 175 8.56 -3.26 21.81
N LEU A 176 9.39 -3.74 22.74
CA LEU A 176 9.78 -3.00 23.95
C LEU A 176 10.40 -1.61 23.63
N PRO A 177 11.36 -1.47 22.69
CA PRO A 177 11.92 -0.18 22.31
C PRO A 177 10.86 0.76 21.72
N PHE A 178 9.94 0.23 20.92
CA PHE A 178 8.87 1.02 20.32
C PHE A 178 7.96 1.64 21.38
N PHE A 179 7.63 0.88 22.43
CA PHE A 179 6.85 1.43 23.54
C PHE A 179 7.68 2.43 24.35
N LEU A 180 8.94 2.14 24.67
CA LEU A 180 9.79 3.06 25.43
C LEU A 180 9.95 4.42 24.74
N ASP A 181 10.15 4.42 23.42
CA ASP A 181 10.32 5.63 22.61
C ASP A 181 9.00 6.38 22.37
N SER A 182 7.84 5.72 22.54
CA SER A 182 6.53 6.38 22.44
C SER A 182 6.09 7.07 23.74
N TYR A 183 6.70 6.74 24.87
CA TYR A 183 6.37 7.29 26.19
C TYR A 183 7.41 8.29 26.71
N PHE A 184 8.60 8.37 26.11
CA PHE A 184 9.63 9.39 26.37
C PHE A 184 9.61 10.49 25.29
#